data_AF-A0A833S137-F1
#
_entry.id   AF-A0A833S137-F1
#
_cell.length_a   1.000
_cell.length_b   1.000
_cell.length_c   1.000
_cell.angle_alpha   90.00
_cell.angle_beta   90.00
_cell.angle_gamma   90.00
#
_symmetry.space_group_name_H-M   'P 1'
#
loop_
_entity.id
_entity.type
_entity.pdbx_description
1 polymer ?
#
loop_
_entity_poly.entity_id
_entity_poly.type
_entity_poly.pdbx_seq_one_letter_code
_entity_poly.pdbx_strand_id
1 'polypeptide(L)'
;MPPKCKFQEGEKVLCFHGPLIYEAKCLKSSITKEKQIKYFIHYAGWNKNWDEWVPESRVLKYNEANVQRQKEVQRAHSNQQSAQKNKKGSTSSKTQGRRNEGGREKDTDSRASTPVATVDKGVSRFNKASSVTPSSSHDSTSDAPRKKRRSVSQWQEKMADVELNVDNLIQRLLEVRGCRPGKTVLMSESEVRGLCLKSREIFLQQPILLELEAPLKICGDIHGQYTDLLRLFEYGGFPPEANYLFLGDYVDRGKQSLETICLLLAYKIKYPENFFLLRGNHECASINRIYGFYDECKRRYNIKLWKTFTDCFNCLPIAAIIDEKIFCCHGGLSPDLQNMEQIKRIMRPTDVPDTGLLCDLLWSDPDKEVQGWGENDRGVSFTFGPDVVSKFLNRHDMDLICRAHQVVEDGYEFFAKRQLVTLFSAPNYCGEFDNAGGMMSVDETLMCSFQILKPSEKKAKYQYLSLNTGQATRPSTPQRNPAKKK
;
A
#
# COMPACT_ATOMS: atom_id res chain seq x y z
N MET A 1 -9.51 -41.73 24.36
CA MET A 1 -9.64 -42.21 22.97
C MET A 1 -8.60 -41.49 22.09
N PRO A 2 -8.17 -42.06 20.96
CA PRO A 2 -7.42 -41.28 19.95
C PRO A 2 -8.31 -40.16 19.38
N PRO A 3 -7.74 -39.01 18.99
CA PRO A 3 -8.48 -37.99 18.25
C PRO A 3 -8.99 -38.57 16.92
N LYS A 4 -10.25 -38.30 16.58
CA LYS A 4 -10.87 -38.65 15.29
C LYS A 4 -11.14 -37.38 14.51
N CYS A 5 -10.80 -37.37 13.22
CA CYS A 5 -11.19 -36.32 12.29
C CYS A 5 -12.73 -36.21 12.25
N LYS A 6 -13.25 -34.98 12.34
CA LYS A 6 -14.69 -34.68 12.30
C LYS A 6 -15.24 -34.60 10.87
N PHE A 7 -14.37 -34.33 9.90
CA PHE A 7 -14.72 -34.15 8.49
C PHE A 7 -13.95 -35.15 7.61
N GLN A 8 -14.59 -35.63 6.56
CA GLN A 8 -14.03 -36.61 5.62
C GLN A 8 -13.42 -35.94 4.39
N GLU A 9 -12.51 -36.63 3.70
CA GLU A 9 -12.02 -36.22 2.37
C GLU A 9 -13.19 -36.26 1.38
N GLY A 10 -13.43 -35.14 0.70
CA GLY A 10 -14.59 -34.89 -0.15
C GLY A 10 -15.74 -34.10 0.48
N GLU A 11 -15.81 -33.97 1.81
CA GLU A 11 -16.96 -33.37 2.50
C GLU A 11 -17.10 -31.85 2.26
N LYS A 12 -18.33 -31.37 1.99
CA LYS A 12 -18.63 -29.93 1.96
C LYS A 12 -18.65 -29.39 3.40
N VAL A 13 -17.88 -28.35 3.64
CA VAL A 13 -17.70 -27.70 4.95
C VAL A 13 -17.86 -26.18 4.81
N LEU A 14 -17.90 -25.49 5.95
CA LEU A 14 -17.75 -24.04 6.02
C LEU A 14 -16.40 -23.76 6.70
N CYS A 15 -15.59 -22.88 6.14
CA CYS A 15 -14.26 -22.59 6.68
C CYS A 15 -14.05 -21.08 6.89
N PHE A 16 -13.47 -20.73 8.05
CA PHE A 16 -13.03 -19.37 8.33
C PHE A 16 -11.80 -19.00 7.50
N HIS A 17 -11.83 -17.85 6.85
CA HIS A 17 -10.64 -17.19 6.29
C HIS A 17 -10.72 -15.69 6.65
N GLY A 18 -9.67 -15.16 7.29
CA GLY A 18 -9.76 -13.88 7.98
C GLY A 18 -10.91 -13.85 9.02
N PRO A 19 -11.71 -12.78 9.10
CA PRO A 19 -12.89 -12.70 9.98
C PRO A 19 -14.15 -13.36 9.40
N LEU A 20 -14.13 -13.77 8.13
CA LEU A 20 -15.31 -14.25 7.38
C LEU A 20 -15.36 -15.78 7.29
N ILE A 21 -16.54 -16.30 6.95
CA ILE A 21 -16.81 -17.72 6.72
C ILE A 21 -17.13 -17.92 5.24
N TYR A 22 -16.51 -18.91 4.62
CA TYR A 22 -16.68 -19.27 3.21
C TYR A 22 -17.16 -20.71 3.07
N GLU A 23 -17.86 -21.02 1.98
CA GLU A 23 -18.07 -22.41 1.59
C GLU A 23 -16.75 -23.04 1.15
N ALA A 24 -16.53 -24.30 1.50
CA ALA A 24 -15.28 -24.98 1.18
C ALA A 24 -15.48 -26.50 1.09
N LYS A 25 -14.45 -27.20 0.61
CA LYS A 25 -14.38 -28.66 0.53
C LYS A 25 -13.18 -29.15 1.32
N CYS A 26 -13.40 -30.11 2.21
CA CYS A 26 -12.33 -30.84 2.87
C CYS A 26 -11.63 -31.73 1.83
N LEU A 27 -10.39 -31.39 1.46
CA LEU A 27 -9.59 -32.20 0.55
C LEU A 27 -8.82 -33.30 1.25
N LYS A 28 -8.26 -33.05 2.45
CA LYS A 28 -7.52 -34.07 3.24
C LYS A 28 -7.68 -33.79 4.73
N SER A 29 -7.47 -34.80 5.57
CA SER A 29 -7.33 -34.63 7.02
C SER A 29 -6.00 -35.22 7.51
N SER A 30 -5.44 -34.66 8.58
CA SER A 30 -4.17 -35.10 9.16
C SER A 30 -4.14 -34.85 10.66
N ILE A 31 -3.45 -35.72 11.39
CA ILE A 31 -3.24 -35.63 12.83
C ILE A 31 -1.73 -35.49 13.06
N THR A 32 -1.31 -34.39 13.68
CA THR A 32 0.12 -34.12 13.92
C THR A 32 0.68 -34.98 15.06
N LYS A 33 2.01 -35.01 15.23
CA LYS A 33 2.66 -35.76 16.33
C LYS A 33 2.21 -35.26 17.71
N GLU A 34 1.84 -33.98 17.78
CA GLU A 34 1.29 -33.27 18.93
C GLU A 34 -0.23 -33.52 19.13
N LYS A 35 -0.81 -34.48 18.38
CA LYS A 35 -2.23 -34.89 18.39
C LYS A 35 -3.21 -33.79 17.94
N GLN A 36 -2.74 -32.74 17.26
CA GLN A 36 -3.60 -31.71 16.69
C GLN A 36 -4.21 -32.17 15.37
N ILE A 37 -5.49 -31.91 15.15
CA ILE A 37 -6.18 -32.21 13.88
C ILE A 37 -6.07 -30.98 12.96
N LYS A 38 -5.66 -31.23 11.70
CA LYS A 38 -5.67 -30.25 10.61
C LYS A 38 -6.41 -30.81 9.40
N TYR A 39 -6.96 -29.91 8.60
CA TYR A 39 -7.63 -30.23 7.34
C TYR A 39 -7.00 -29.43 6.20
N PHE A 40 -6.82 -30.04 5.04
CA PHE A 40 -6.46 -29.36 3.81
C PHE A 40 -7.76 -28.93 3.13
N ILE A 41 -7.97 -27.63 2.93
CA ILE A 41 -9.26 -27.06 2.56
C ILE A 41 -9.15 -26.33 1.23
N HIS A 42 -10.07 -26.61 0.30
CA HIS A 42 -10.28 -25.86 -0.93
C HIS A 42 -11.51 -24.97 -0.80
N TYR A 43 -11.36 -23.65 -1.01
CA TYR A 43 -12.46 -22.69 -0.92
C TYR A 43 -13.31 -22.67 -2.20
N ALA A 44 -14.64 -22.67 -2.06
CA ALA A 44 -15.54 -22.78 -3.20
C ALA A 44 -15.48 -21.50 -4.07
N GLY A 45 -15.19 -21.68 -5.36
CA GLY A 45 -15.00 -20.58 -6.32
C GLY A 45 -13.62 -19.92 -6.28
N TRP A 46 -12.69 -20.40 -5.42
CA TRP A 46 -11.34 -19.86 -5.32
C TRP A 46 -10.36 -20.69 -6.16
N ASN A 47 -9.21 -20.13 -6.52
CA ASN A 47 -8.13 -20.87 -7.18
C ASN A 47 -7.48 -21.87 -6.20
N LYS A 48 -7.09 -23.06 -6.69
CA LYS A 48 -6.43 -24.14 -5.93
C LYS A 48 -5.12 -23.72 -5.25
N ASN A 49 -4.48 -22.64 -5.68
CA ASN A 49 -3.32 -22.08 -4.97
C ASN A 49 -3.67 -21.61 -3.54
N TRP A 50 -4.94 -21.32 -3.26
CA TRP A 50 -5.44 -20.99 -1.92
C TRP A 50 -5.76 -22.22 -1.06
N ASP A 51 -5.48 -23.43 -1.53
CA ASP A 51 -5.72 -24.65 -0.76
C ASP A 51 -4.73 -24.76 0.42
N GLU A 52 -5.24 -24.59 1.65
CA GLU A 52 -4.40 -24.44 2.86
C GLU A 52 -4.67 -25.50 3.94
N TRP A 53 -3.63 -25.79 4.75
CA TRP A 53 -3.71 -26.67 5.93
C TRP A 53 -4.17 -25.91 7.18
N VAL A 54 -5.48 -25.83 7.38
CA VAL A 54 -6.09 -25.14 8.52
C VAL A 54 -6.15 -26.02 9.78
N PRO A 55 -6.05 -25.46 10.99
CA PRO A 55 -6.42 -26.17 12.22
C PRO A 55 -7.93 -26.43 12.28
N GLU A 56 -8.34 -27.47 13.00
CA GLU A 56 -9.75 -27.84 13.19
C GLU A 56 -10.66 -26.66 13.64
N SER A 57 -10.14 -25.73 14.44
CA SER A 57 -10.90 -24.57 14.92
C SER A 57 -11.37 -23.61 13.82
N ARG A 58 -10.84 -23.70 12.60
CA ARG A 58 -11.30 -22.93 11.43
C ARG A 58 -12.37 -23.66 10.61
N VAL A 59 -12.70 -24.92 10.87
CA VAL A 59 -13.63 -25.71 10.04
C VAL A 59 -14.93 -26.02 10.80
N LEU A 60 -16.05 -25.70 10.17
CA LEU A 60 -17.41 -25.90 10.65
C LEU A 60 -18.13 -26.91 9.75
N LYS A 61 -19.00 -27.75 10.33
CA LYS A 61 -19.87 -28.62 9.53
C LYS A 61 -20.82 -27.78 8.69
N TYR A 62 -20.97 -28.12 7.41
CA TYR A 62 -22.00 -27.53 6.57
C TYR A 62 -23.39 -27.96 7.09
N ASN A 63 -24.09 -27.03 7.73
CA ASN A 63 -25.47 -27.19 8.22
C ASN A 63 -26.15 -25.82 8.31
N GLU A 64 -27.47 -25.81 8.45
CA GLU A 64 -28.27 -24.58 8.42
C GLU A 64 -27.85 -23.54 9.49
N ALA A 65 -27.56 -23.99 10.71
CA ALA A 65 -27.08 -23.10 11.78
C ALA A 65 -25.73 -22.43 11.45
N ASN A 66 -24.78 -23.13 10.85
CA ASN A 66 -23.50 -22.55 10.45
C ASN A 66 -23.61 -21.70 9.17
N VAL A 67 -24.53 -22.02 8.24
CA VAL A 67 -24.85 -21.17 7.08
C VAL A 67 -25.53 -19.87 7.54
N GLN A 68 -26.40 -19.93 8.54
CA GLN A 68 -26.98 -18.73 9.16
C GLN A 68 -25.90 -17.90 9.86
N ARG A 69 -24.99 -18.54 10.62
CA ARG A 69 -23.83 -17.87 11.22
C ARG A 69 -22.90 -17.22 10.19
N GLN A 70 -22.73 -17.82 9.01
CA GLN A 70 -21.99 -17.23 7.89
C GLN A 70 -22.64 -15.91 7.43
N LYS A 71 -23.97 -15.91 7.17
CA LYS A 71 -24.73 -14.71 6.79
C LYS A 71 -24.67 -13.62 7.88
N GLU A 72 -24.73 -14.01 9.14
CA GLU A 72 -24.61 -13.10 10.29
C GLU A 72 -23.22 -12.49 10.39
N VAL A 73 -22.15 -13.28 10.22
CA VAL A 73 -20.76 -12.80 10.22
C VAL A 73 -20.51 -11.84 9.05
N GLN A 74 -21.00 -12.17 7.85
CA GLN A 74 -20.93 -11.29 6.66
C GLN A 74 -21.66 -9.97 6.92
N ARG A 75 -22.94 -10.02 7.33
CA ARG A 75 -23.74 -8.82 7.66
C ARG A 75 -23.12 -8.00 8.79
N ALA A 76 -22.58 -8.64 9.83
CA ALA A 76 -21.92 -7.96 10.93
C ALA A 76 -20.62 -7.25 10.49
N HIS A 77 -19.88 -7.83 9.54
CA HIS A 77 -18.69 -7.21 8.97
C HIS A 77 -19.06 -5.94 8.17
N SER A 78 -20.03 -6.03 7.25
CA SER A 78 -20.56 -4.87 6.51
C SER A 78 -21.15 -3.80 7.44
N ASN A 79 -21.85 -4.21 8.50
CA ASN A 79 -22.42 -3.28 9.48
C ASN A 79 -21.36 -2.64 10.40
N GLN A 80 -20.22 -3.29 10.65
CA GLN A 80 -19.10 -2.66 11.35
C GLN A 80 -18.40 -1.62 10.47
N GLN A 81 -18.24 -1.90 9.17
CA GLN A 81 -17.73 -0.92 8.19
C GLN A 81 -18.65 0.32 8.12
N SER A 82 -19.97 0.14 8.02
CA SER A 82 -20.92 1.28 7.98
C SER A 82 -21.05 2.02 9.34
N ALA A 83 -20.99 1.30 10.47
CA ALA A 83 -20.99 1.93 11.80
C ALA A 83 -19.71 2.75 12.07
N GLN A 84 -18.56 2.37 11.50
CA GLN A 84 -17.34 3.17 11.55
C GLN A 84 -17.44 4.47 10.73
N LYS A 85 -18.20 4.48 9.61
CA LYS A 85 -18.52 5.71 8.87
C LYS A 85 -19.37 6.65 9.75
N ASN A 86 -20.46 6.16 10.34
CA ASN A 86 -21.35 7.00 11.16
C ASN A 86 -20.70 7.56 12.44
N LYS A 87 -19.78 6.82 13.10
CA LYS A 87 -19.11 7.30 14.32
C LYS A 87 -18.14 8.47 14.12
N LYS A 88 -17.77 8.82 12.89
CA LYS A 88 -17.01 10.04 12.59
C LYS A 88 -17.90 11.27 12.35
N GLY A 89 -19.22 11.12 12.23
CA GLY A 89 -20.15 12.20 11.86
C GLY A 89 -20.75 13.03 13.00
N SER A 90 -20.62 12.64 14.27
CA SER A 90 -21.39 13.22 15.38
C SER A 90 -20.58 14.00 16.41
N THR A 91 -19.85 15.04 16.00
CA THR A 91 -19.09 15.91 16.93
C THR A 91 -19.14 17.41 16.59
N SER A 92 -20.31 17.95 16.21
CA SER A 92 -20.51 19.39 16.05
C SER A 92 -21.87 19.88 16.58
N SER A 93 -21.82 20.80 17.54
CA SER A 93 -22.84 21.79 17.93
C SER A 93 -24.34 21.41 17.90
N LYS A 94 -24.94 21.24 19.07
CA LYS A 94 -26.34 21.64 19.30
C LYS A 94 -26.41 23.15 19.56
N THR A 95 -27.26 23.86 18.81
CA THR A 95 -27.85 25.14 19.25
C THR A 95 -29.33 25.11 18.85
N GLN A 96 -30.23 25.54 19.74
CA GLN A 96 -31.68 25.39 19.53
C GLN A 96 -32.29 26.57 18.75
N GLY A 97 -33.15 26.25 17.78
CA GLY A 97 -34.12 27.19 17.20
C GLY A 97 -35.50 26.53 17.14
N ARG A 98 -36.46 27.03 17.93
CA ARG A 98 -37.86 26.54 17.93
C ARG A 98 -38.66 27.17 16.79
N ARG A 99 -39.43 26.36 16.06
CA ARG A 99 -40.83 26.67 15.65
C ARG A 99 -41.56 25.40 15.20
N ASN A 100 -42.88 25.47 15.17
CA ASN A 100 -43.78 24.31 15.11
C ASN A 100 -44.18 23.90 13.68
N GLU A 101 -44.80 22.73 13.65
CA GLU A 101 -45.84 22.23 12.73
C GLU A 101 -46.81 23.32 12.18
N GLY A 102 -47.48 23.12 11.04
CA GLY A 102 -47.42 21.97 10.13
C GLY A 102 -48.59 21.94 9.12
N GLY A 103 -48.51 20.98 8.19
CA GLY A 103 -49.46 20.72 7.09
C GLY A 103 -49.38 21.71 5.92
N ARG A 104 -49.99 21.47 4.74
CA ARG A 104 -50.36 20.27 3.95
C ARG A 104 -51.30 20.80 2.84
N GLU A 105 -51.19 20.25 1.61
CA GLU A 105 -52.05 20.60 0.45
C GLU A 105 -51.97 22.08 -0.03
N LYS A 106 -52.51 22.48 -1.20
CA LYS A 106 -52.40 21.94 -2.58
C LYS A 106 -52.98 23.01 -3.55
N ASP A 107 -52.68 22.86 -4.85
CA ASP A 107 -53.45 23.36 -6.02
C ASP A 107 -53.56 24.87 -6.36
N THR A 108 -53.49 25.11 -7.68
CA THR A 108 -54.11 26.17 -8.51
C THR A 108 -53.97 27.68 -8.19
N ASP A 109 -53.10 28.31 -8.97
CA ASP A 109 -53.42 29.27 -10.06
C ASP A 109 -54.35 30.51 -9.87
N SER A 110 -53.84 31.61 -10.44
CA SER A 110 -54.52 32.73 -11.10
C SER A 110 -55.03 33.98 -10.33
N ARG A 111 -54.60 35.14 -10.87
CA ARG A 111 -55.17 36.51 -10.78
C ARG A 111 -55.24 37.19 -9.39
N ALA A 112 -55.33 38.52 -9.28
CA ALA A 112 -54.78 39.65 -10.06
C ALA A 112 -55.15 40.96 -9.34
N SER A 113 -54.25 41.95 -9.25
CA SER A 113 -54.52 43.40 -9.43
C SER A 113 -53.36 44.31 -8.98
N THR A 114 -52.97 45.19 -9.89
CA THR A 114 -52.12 46.40 -9.74
C THR A 114 -53.00 47.62 -9.31
N PRO A 115 -52.55 48.91 -9.25
CA PRO A 115 -51.19 49.52 -9.35
C PRO A 115 -50.89 50.73 -8.39
N VAL A 116 -49.62 51.25 -8.44
CA VAL A 116 -49.10 52.55 -7.90
C VAL A 116 -49.28 52.80 -6.36
N ALA A 117 -48.64 53.72 -5.61
CA ALA A 117 -47.72 54.88 -5.80
C ALA A 117 -46.99 55.19 -4.43
N THR A 118 -45.99 56.07 -4.20
CA THR A 118 -44.93 56.78 -4.99
C THR A 118 -43.97 57.55 -4.06
N VAL A 119 -42.69 57.76 -4.48
CA VAL A 119 -41.75 58.89 -4.13
C VAL A 119 -41.13 59.00 -2.70
N ASP A 120 -39.79 58.84 -2.67
CA ASP A 120 -38.68 59.57 -1.97
C ASP A 120 -38.90 60.31 -0.60
N LYS A 121 -37.94 60.32 0.34
CA LYS A 121 -36.63 61.05 0.27
C LYS A 121 -35.68 60.77 1.48
N GLY A 122 -34.39 61.10 1.33
CA GLY A 122 -33.41 61.37 2.42
C GLY A 122 -32.65 60.13 2.93
N VAL A 123 -31.32 59.96 2.89
CA VAL A 123 -30.09 60.79 2.87
C VAL A 123 -29.52 61.20 4.25
N SER A 124 -28.23 60.88 4.46
CA SER A 124 -27.26 61.36 5.48
C SER A 124 -27.32 60.80 6.92
N ARG A 125 -26.25 60.85 7.76
CA ARG A 125 -24.78 60.62 7.59
C ARG A 125 -24.08 60.64 8.99
N PHE A 126 -22.85 60.09 9.07
CA PHE A 126 -21.75 60.44 10.01
C PHE A 126 -21.72 60.00 11.51
N ASN A 127 -20.51 59.54 11.90
CA ASN A 127 -19.78 59.78 13.17
C ASN A 127 -20.28 59.13 14.50
N LYS A 128 -19.43 58.83 15.51
CA LYS A 128 -17.94 58.88 15.65
C LYS A 128 -17.41 57.82 16.66
N ALA A 129 -16.09 57.72 16.80
CA ALA A 129 -15.37 56.94 17.83
C ALA A 129 -15.31 57.70 19.20
N SER A 130 -14.71 57.27 20.33
CA SER A 130 -13.79 56.15 20.70
C SER A 130 -13.61 56.07 22.24
N SER A 131 -13.03 54.97 22.78
CA SER A 131 -12.49 54.79 24.17
C SER A 131 -13.53 54.85 25.32
N VAL A 132 -13.31 54.42 26.58
CA VAL A 132 -12.12 54.31 27.48
C VAL A 132 -12.11 52.97 28.29
N THR A 133 -11.07 52.75 29.11
CA THR A 133 -10.70 51.53 29.88
C THR A 133 -11.67 51.06 30.99
N PRO A 134 -11.67 49.75 31.36
CA PRO A 134 -12.32 49.22 32.56
C PRO A 134 -11.44 49.29 33.82
N SER A 135 -12.07 49.22 35.01
CA SER A 135 -11.40 49.10 36.32
C SER A 135 -11.73 47.77 37.02
N SER A 136 -10.99 47.47 38.08
CA SER A 136 -10.94 46.18 38.78
C SER A 136 -12.07 45.94 39.79
N SER A 137 -12.44 44.67 39.97
CA SER A 137 -12.79 44.12 41.29
C SER A 137 -12.29 42.68 41.42
N HIS A 138 -11.95 42.26 42.65
CA HIS A 138 -11.54 40.89 42.99
C HIS A 138 -12.75 40.08 43.46
N ASP A 139 -12.69 38.76 43.28
CA ASP A 139 -12.91 37.86 44.42
C ASP A 139 -12.07 36.57 44.28
N SER A 140 -11.99 35.77 45.34
CA SER A 140 -11.05 34.66 45.53
C SER A 140 -11.77 33.33 45.79
N THR A 141 -11.15 32.17 45.51
CA THR A 141 -11.22 30.98 46.41
C THR A 141 -10.33 29.80 45.97
N SER A 142 -9.85 29.07 46.99
CA SER A 142 -9.46 27.64 47.00
C SER A 142 -8.57 27.07 45.88
N ASP A 143 -7.32 26.78 46.24
CA ASP A 143 -6.41 25.89 45.49
C ASP A 143 -6.75 24.41 45.75
N ALA A 144 -6.50 23.55 44.76
CA ALA A 144 -6.66 22.09 44.85
C ALA A 144 -5.69 21.36 43.89
N PRO A 145 -5.03 20.27 44.31
CA PRO A 145 -3.79 19.81 43.69
C PRO A 145 -3.98 19.23 42.28
N ARG A 146 -3.63 20.04 41.27
CA ARG A 146 -3.65 19.67 39.84
C ARG A 146 -2.58 18.61 39.56
N LYS A 147 -2.98 17.33 39.54
CA LYS A 147 -2.09 16.19 39.17
C LYS A 147 -1.35 16.51 37.87
N LYS A 148 0.00 16.54 37.93
CA LYS A 148 0.86 16.85 36.77
C LYS A 148 0.59 15.86 35.63
N ARG A 149 -0.14 16.31 34.60
CA ARG A 149 -0.07 15.71 33.25
C ARG A 149 1.36 15.91 32.74
N ARG A 150 2.22 14.89 32.88
CA ARG A 150 3.53 14.87 32.22
C ARG A 150 3.27 15.09 30.73
N SER A 151 3.82 16.14 30.15
CA SER A 151 3.59 16.43 28.73
C SER A 151 4.23 15.35 27.87
N VAL A 152 3.59 15.03 26.74
CA VAL A 152 4.15 14.09 25.77
C VAL A 152 5.39 14.69 25.10
N SER A 153 5.45 16.03 24.98
CA SER A 153 6.59 16.79 24.43
C SER A 153 7.93 16.42 25.09
N GLN A 154 7.96 16.29 26.42
CA GLN A 154 9.21 16.07 27.16
C GLN A 154 9.83 14.68 26.94
N TRP A 155 9.11 13.77 26.28
CA TRP A 155 9.64 12.49 25.78
C TRP A 155 10.06 12.54 24.31
N GLN A 156 9.55 13.50 23.53
CA GLN A 156 9.92 13.73 22.14
C GLN A 156 11.20 14.58 22.05
N GLU A 157 11.33 15.61 22.89
CA GLU A 157 12.52 16.46 23.03
C GLU A 157 13.75 15.70 23.55
N LYS A 158 13.56 14.55 24.20
CA LYS A 158 14.64 13.73 24.81
C LYS A 158 15.17 12.58 23.94
N MET A 159 14.81 12.54 22.67
CA MET A 159 15.39 11.59 21.69
C MET A 159 15.86 12.29 20.40
N ALA A 160 16.44 13.49 20.55
CA ALA A 160 17.31 14.06 19.52
C ALA A 160 18.61 13.24 19.43
N ASP A 161 19.15 13.13 18.22
CA ASP A 161 20.47 12.62 17.84
C ASP A 161 20.95 11.32 18.53
N VAL A 162 20.35 10.22 18.06
CA VAL A 162 21.21 9.20 17.44
C VAL A 162 21.41 9.66 16.00
N GLU A 163 22.60 10.16 15.68
CA GLU A 163 22.94 10.60 14.33
C GLU A 163 22.79 9.43 13.34
N LEU A 164 21.87 9.58 12.38
CA LEU A 164 21.55 8.51 11.43
C LEU A 164 22.63 8.45 10.34
N ASN A 165 23.63 7.59 10.55
CA ASN A 165 24.64 7.32 9.53
C ASN A 165 24.03 6.50 8.36
N VAL A 166 23.37 7.20 7.44
CA VAL A 166 22.71 6.64 6.26
C VAL A 166 23.71 5.89 5.36
N ASP A 167 24.94 6.39 5.21
CA ASP A 167 25.94 5.79 4.33
C ASP A 167 26.38 4.40 4.83
N ASN A 168 26.63 4.25 6.13
CA ASN A 168 26.92 2.95 6.73
C ASN A 168 25.72 1.97 6.66
N LEU A 169 24.50 2.50 6.71
CA LEU A 169 23.28 1.69 6.59
C LEU A 169 23.07 1.22 5.14
N ILE A 170 23.27 2.08 4.14
CA ILE A 170 23.31 1.72 2.72
C ILE A 170 24.41 0.68 2.48
N GLN A 171 25.62 0.87 3.01
CA GLN A 171 26.71 -0.10 2.89
C GLN A 171 26.29 -1.50 3.40
N ARG A 172 25.79 -1.61 4.64
CA ARG A 172 25.30 -2.88 5.21
C ARG A 172 24.15 -3.51 4.42
N LEU A 173 23.29 -2.69 3.83
CA LEU A 173 22.21 -3.15 2.95
C LEU A 173 22.79 -3.75 1.65
N LEU A 174 23.78 -3.10 1.04
CA LEU A 174 24.44 -3.58 -0.19
C LEU A 174 25.41 -4.75 0.05
N GLU A 175 25.94 -4.95 1.27
CA GLU A 175 26.83 -6.06 1.67
C GLU A 175 26.18 -7.47 1.60
N VAL A 176 24.92 -7.59 1.21
CA VAL A 176 24.28 -8.88 0.89
C VAL A 176 24.21 -9.18 -0.60
N ARG A 177 24.68 -8.27 -1.47
CA ARG A 177 24.95 -8.58 -2.89
C ARG A 177 25.92 -9.76 -2.99
N GLY A 178 25.70 -10.65 -3.96
CA GLY A 178 26.45 -11.90 -4.11
C GLY A 178 26.27 -12.95 -3.00
N CYS A 179 25.59 -12.63 -1.89
CA CYS A 179 25.25 -13.62 -0.88
C CYS A 179 24.06 -14.48 -1.33
N ARG A 180 23.80 -15.58 -0.62
CA ARG A 180 22.60 -16.41 -0.83
C ARG A 180 21.32 -15.54 -0.67
N PRO A 181 20.37 -15.57 -1.63
CA PRO A 181 19.09 -14.88 -1.51
C PRO A 181 18.36 -15.24 -0.21
N GLY A 182 17.76 -14.26 0.45
CA GLY A 182 17.18 -14.42 1.79
C GLY A 182 18.12 -14.11 2.96
N LYS A 183 19.38 -13.71 2.73
CA LYS A 183 20.26 -13.18 3.79
C LYS A 183 19.68 -11.86 4.31
N THR A 184 19.30 -11.84 5.58
CA THR A 184 18.80 -10.64 6.26
C THR A 184 19.93 -9.69 6.64
N VAL A 185 19.66 -8.40 6.62
CA VAL A 185 20.56 -7.33 7.07
C VAL A 185 20.27 -6.99 8.53
N LEU A 186 21.31 -6.80 9.34
CA LEU A 186 21.17 -6.38 10.73
C LEU A 186 21.08 -4.85 10.82
N MET A 187 19.88 -4.40 11.18
CA MET A 187 19.57 -3.00 11.45
C MET A 187 18.97 -2.92 12.87
N SER A 188 19.23 -1.84 13.59
CA SER A 188 18.63 -1.57 14.90
C SER A 188 17.27 -0.90 14.75
N GLU A 189 16.40 -1.04 15.76
CA GLU A 189 15.11 -0.32 15.76
C GLU A 189 15.31 1.21 15.69
N SER A 190 16.39 1.72 16.27
CA SER A 190 16.80 3.13 16.19
C SER A 190 17.08 3.59 14.76
N GLU A 191 17.85 2.81 13.98
CA GLU A 191 18.18 3.15 12.59
C GLU A 191 16.95 3.09 11.69
N VAL A 192 16.15 2.01 11.81
CA VAL A 192 14.92 1.86 11.01
C VAL A 192 13.89 2.94 11.37
N ARG A 193 13.76 3.31 12.65
CA ARG A 193 12.93 4.44 13.07
C ARG A 193 13.48 5.78 12.55
N GLY A 194 14.80 5.96 12.56
CA GLY A 194 15.48 7.13 12.03
C GLY A 194 15.20 7.34 10.55
N LEU A 195 15.32 6.28 9.73
CA LEU A 195 14.93 6.29 8.32
C LEU A 195 13.49 6.80 8.17
N CYS A 196 12.52 6.13 8.79
CA CYS A 196 11.11 6.50 8.67
C CYS A 196 10.78 7.92 9.14
N LEU A 197 11.54 8.49 10.09
CA LEU A 197 11.35 9.88 10.50
C LEU A 197 11.94 10.86 9.49
N LYS A 198 13.17 10.62 9.00
CA LYS A 198 13.84 11.53 8.05
C LYS A 198 13.27 11.47 6.64
N SER A 199 12.91 10.30 6.13
CA SER A 199 12.19 10.21 4.85
C SER A 199 10.84 10.90 4.92
N ARG A 200 10.12 10.78 6.05
CA ARG A 200 8.85 11.45 6.30
C ARG A 200 8.96 12.98 6.36
N GLU A 201 10.04 13.52 6.91
CA GLU A 201 10.34 14.96 6.84
C GLU A 201 10.47 15.40 5.38
N ILE A 202 11.29 14.71 4.58
CA ILE A 202 11.52 15.02 3.15
C ILE A 202 10.23 14.90 2.33
N PHE A 203 9.45 13.81 2.51
CA PHE A 203 8.20 13.63 1.77
C PHE A 203 7.18 14.75 2.05
N LEU A 204 7.15 15.30 3.28
CA LEU A 204 6.27 16.42 3.63
C LEU A 204 6.76 17.79 3.14
N GLN A 205 8.05 17.91 2.82
CA GLN A 205 8.65 19.11 2.21
C GLN A 205 8.43 19.14 0.69
N GLN A 206 8.57 17.98 0.03
CA GLN A 206 8.30 17.84 -1.41
C GLN A 206 6.79 17.79 -1.72
N PRO A 207 6.34 18.16 -2.94
CA PRO A 207 4.95 18.08 -3.38
C PRO A 207 4.32 16.68 -3.25
N ILE A 208 2.98 16.60 -3.26
CA ILE A 208 2.24 15.32 -3.27
C ILE A 208 2.01 14.78 -4.68
N LEU A 209 1.87 15.69 -5.65
CA LEU A 209 2.02 15.45 -7.07
C LEU A 209 3.41 15.97 -7.41
N LEU A 210 4.36 15.08 -7.65
CA LEU A 210 5.73 15.47 -8.02
C LEU A 210 5.76 16.02 -9.45
N GLU A 211 6.63 16.98 -9.69
CA GLU A 211 6.96 17.51 -11.01
C GLU A 211 8.46 17.21 -11.19
N LEU A 212 8.80 16.43 -12.21
CA LEU A 212 10.10 15.78 -12.41
C LEU A 212 10.61 15.99 -13.83
N GLU A 213 11.92 15.89 -14.01
CA GLU A 213 12.61 16.04 -15.31
C GLU A 213 13.37 14.74 -15.64
N ALA A 214 13.44 14.41 -16.93
CA ALA A 214 14.31 13.35 -17.46
C ALA A 214 15.80 13.76 -17.45
N PRO A 215 16.76 12.82 -17.43
CA PRO A 215 16.61 11.37 -17.56
C PRO A 215 16.33 10.67 -16.22
N LEU A 216 15.45 9.65 -16.22
CA LEU A 216 15.19 8.82 -15.04
C LEU A 216 14.70 7.40 -15.37
N LYS A 217 14.73 6.53 -14.36
CA LYS A 217 14.30 5.13 -14.44
C LYS A 217 13.06 4.88 -13.58
N ILE A 218 11.98 4.46 -14.22
CA ILE A 218 10.68 4.19 -13.58
C ILE A 218 10.54 2.69 -13.29
N CYS A 219 10.15 2.36 -12.06
CA CYS A 219 10.01 0.99 -11.56
C CYS A 219 8.61 0.77 -10.98
N GLY A 220 7.99 -0.36 -11.29
CA GLY A 220 6.76 -0.83 -10.66
C GLY A 220 7.01 -1.60 -9.36
N ASP A 221 6.02 -2.43 -9.00
CA ASP A 221 5.94 -3.15 -7.72
C ASP A 221 7.20 -3.99 -7.39
N ILE A 222 7.61 -3.99 -6.12
CA ILE A 222 8.81 -4.70 -5.61
C ILE A 222 8.46 -5.75 -4.55
N HIS A 223 7.40 -5.53 -3.75
CA HIS A 223 6.81 -6.48 -2.80
C HIS A 223 7.82 -7.30 -2.00
N GLY A 224 8.78 -6.65 -1.32
CA GLY A 224 9.76 -7.33 -0.48
C GLY A 224 10.67 -8.35 -1.17
N GLN A 225 10.77 -8.36 -2.52
CA GLN A 225 11.73 -9.16 -3.29
C GLN A 225 13.11 -8.50 -3.31
N TYR A 226 13.70 -8.33 -2.13
CA TYR A 226 14.91 -7.51 -1.92
C TYR A 226 16.10 -7.89 -2.81
N THR A 227 16.32 -9.18 -3.05
CA THR A 227 17.40 -9.63 -3.96
C THR A 227 17.17 -9.20 -5.40
N ASP A 228 15.92 -9.10 -5.85
CA ASP A 228 15.60 -8.64 -7.21
C ASP A 228 15.65 -7.11 -7.32
N LEU A 229 15.34 -6.36 -6.25
CA LEU A 229 15.64 -4.93 -6.17
C LEU A 229 17.15 -4.65 -6.31
N LEU A 230 18.00 -5.44 -5.66
CA LEU A 230 19.45 -5.34 -5.82
C LEU A 230 19.89 -5.65 -7.26
N ARG A 231 19.30 -6.68 -7.91
CA ARG A 231 19.54 -7.00 -9.33
C ARG A 231 19.06 -5.89 -10.27
N LEU A 232 17.98 -5.18 -9.93
CA LEU A 232 17.45 -4.06 -10.69
C LEU A 232 18.43 -2.87 -10.67
N PHE A 233 18.97 -2.52 -9.50
CA PHE A 233 20.04 -1.51 -9.41
C PHE A 233 21.35 -1.97 -10.08
N GLU A 234 21.69 -3.27 -10.03
CA GLU A 234 22.83 -3.82 -10.79
C GLU A 234 22.67 -3.70 -12.33
N TYR A 235 21.44 -3.55 -12.83
CA TYR A 235 21.15 -3.43 -14.26
C TYR A 235 20.81 -2.00 -14.70
N GLY A 236 20.32 -1.15 -13.79
CA GLY A 236 20.01 0.26 -14.05
C GLY A 236 21.07 1.27 -13.58
N GLY A 237 22.07 0.84 -12.80
CA GLY A 237 22.98 1.73 -12.07
C GLY A 237 22.49 1.97 -10.64
N PHE A 238 23.40 2.08 -9.69
CA PHE A 238 23.06 2.36 -8.29
C PHE A 238 22.92 3.87 -8.08
N PRO A 239 21.93 4.38 -7.32
CA PRO A 239 21.83 5.81 -7.01
C PRO A 239 23.16 6.35 -6.43
N PRO A 240 23.76 7.41 -7.01
CA PRO A 240 23.16 8.40 -7.92
C PRO A 240 23.55 8.23 -9.40
N GLU A 241 24.05 7.07 -9.85
CA GLU A 241 24.43 6.79 -11.25
C GLU A 241 23.24 6.92 -12.22
N ALA A 242 22.01 6.78 -11.72
CA ALA A 242 20.78 7.11 -12.42
C ALA A 242 19.74 7.70 -11.44
N ASN A 243 18.89 8.59 -11.94
CA ASN A 243 17.69 9.04 -11.23
C ASN A 243 16.61 7.95 -11.24
N TYR A 244 15.79 7.86 -10.19
CA TYR A 244 14.77 6.82 -10.04
C TYR A 244 13.41 7.34 -9.58
N LEU A 245 12.35 6.78 -10.16
CA LEU A 245 10.97 6.91 -9.67
C LEU A 245 10.39 5.50 -9.45
N PHE A 246 10.03 5.14 -8.23
CA PHE A 246 9.25 3.93 -7.99
C PHE A 246 7.77 4.25 -7.82
N LEU A 247 6.91 3.39 -8.38
CA LEU A 247 5.46 3.57 -8.45
C LEU A 247 4.70 2.93 -7.27
N GLY A 248 5.37 2.58 -6.16
CA GLY A 248 4.74 1.98 -4.98
C GLY A 248 4.99 0.49 -4.78
N ASP A 249 4.24 -0.09 -3.84
CA ASP A 249 4.18 -1.50 -3.48
C ASP A 249 5.55 -2.11 -3.18
N TYR A 250 6.18 -1.55 -2.14
CA TYR A 250 7.49 -1.92 -1.64
C TYR A 250 7.46 -3.13 -0.70
N VAL A 251 6.32 -3.35 -0.03
CA VAL A 251 6.15 -4.27 1.09
C VAL A 251 5.12 -5.37 0.81
N ASP A 252 4.96 -6.27 1.78
CA ASP A 252 4.11 -7.47 1.73
C ASP A 252 4.56 -8.53 0.71
N ARG A 253 3.91 -9.69 0.74
CA ARG A 253 4.02 -10.83 -0.19
C ARG A 253 5.40 -11.52 -0.21
N GLY A 254 6.47 -10.78 -0.48
CA GLY A 254 7.85 -11.24 -0.42
C GLY A 254 8.39 -11.38 1.01
N LYS A 255 9.68 -11.72 1.09
CA LYS A 255 10.31 -12.27 2.31
C LYS A 255 11.18 -11.28 3.07
N GLN A 256 11.49 -10.14 2.47
CA GLN A 256 12.42 -9.11 2.97
C GLN A 256 11.86 -7.71 2.72
N SER A 257 10.60 -7.48 3.12
CA SER A 257 9.96 -6.16 2.98
C SER A 257 10.73 -5.10 3.75
N LEU A 258 11.28 -5.46 4.92
CA LEU A 258 12.06 -4.56 5.76
C LEU A 258 13.37 -4.11 5.09
N GLU A 259 14.19 -5.00 4.52
CA GLU A 259 15.37 -4.57 3.76
C GLU A 259 15.01 -3.74 2.53
N THR A 260 13.96 -4.14 1.79
CA THR A 260 13.46 -3.40 0.63
C THR A 260 13.13 -1.96 0.98
N ILE A 261 12.21 -1.73 1.92
CA ILE A 261 11.81 -0.37 2.27
C ILE A 261 12.95 0.41 2.94
N CYS A 262 13.79 -0.23 3.76
CA CYS A 262 14.92 0.47 4.38
C CYS A 262 15.95 0.97 3.35
N LEU A 263 16.25 0.21 2.30
CA LEU A 263 17.14 0.70 1.23
C LEU A 263 16.53 1.84 0.43
N LEU A 264 15.24 1.73 0.09
CA LEU A 264 14.52 2.78 -0.66
C LEU A 264 14.43 4.09 0.16
N LEU A 265 14.09 4.02 1.45
CA LEU A 265 14.07 5.20 2.32
C LEU A 265 15.48 5.76 2.58
N ALA A 266 16.51 4.92 2.66
CA ALA A 266 17.90 5.37 2.80
C ALA A 266 18.37 6.14 1.56
N TYR A 267 18.09 5.64 0.35
CA TYR A 267 18.35 6.39 -0.89
C TYR A 267 17.52 7.67 -0.98
N LYS A 268 16.26 7.68 -0.53
CA LYS A 268 15.46 8.91 -0.48
C LYS A 268 16.07 9.99 0.44
N ILE A 269 16.71 9.60 1.54
CA ILE A 269 17.39 10.54 2.44
C ILE A 269 18.74 10.98 1.87
N LYS A 270 19.46 10.09 1.20
CA LYS A 270 20.78 10.37 0.63
C LYS A 270 20.73 11.21 -0.65
N TYR A 271 19.71 11.01 -1.48
CA TYR A 271 19.55 11.62 -2.80
C TYR A 271 18.11 12.15 -3.00
N PRO A 272 17.67 13.14 -2.19
CA PRO A 272 16.26 13.54 -2.14
C PRO A 272 15.71 14.10 -3.45
N GLU A 273 16.56 14.70 -4.30
CA GLU A 273 16.15 15.28 -5.59
C GLU A 273 16.50 14.39 -6.81
N ASN A 274 16.99 13.16 -6.57
CA ASN A 274 17.31 12.18 -7.64
C ASN A 274 16.57 10.85 -7.46
N PHE A 275 15.98 10.62 -6.28
CA PHE A 275 15.35 9.36 -5.90
C PHE A 275 13.93 9.63 -5.40
N PHE A 276 12.93 9.03 -6.04
CA PHE A 276 11.51 9.33 -5.81
C PHE A 276 10.70 8.05 -5.60
N LEU A 277 9.75 8.12 -4.68
CA LEU A 277 8.95 6.99 -4.21
C LEU A 277 7.49 7.45 -4.12
N LEU A 278 6.63 6.95 -5.00
CA LEU A 278 5.18 7.13 -4.89
C LEU A 278 4.58 6.16 -3.85
N ARG A 279 3.27 6.27 -3.64
CA ARG A 279 2.50 5.40 -2.73
C ARG A 279 1.73 4.35 -3.52
N GLY A 280 1.99 3.07 -3.25
CA GLY A 280 1.14 1.97 -3.70
C GLY A 280 0.01 1.67 -2.70
N ASN A 281 -0.90 0.76 -3.07
CA ASN A 281 -1.98 0.38 -2.17
C ASN A 281 -1.49 -0.48 -0.99
N HIS A 282 -0.35 -1.15 -1.10
CA HIS A 282 0.28 -1.83 0.02
C HIS A 282 0.98 -0.85 1.00
N GLU A 283 1.20 0.41 0.65
CA GLU A 283 1.62 1.46 1.59
C GLU A 283 0.43 2.06 2.39
N CYS A 284 -0.56 1.24 2.78
CA CYS A 284 -1.62 1.63 3.74
C CYS A 284 -1.85 0.56 4.82
N ALA A 285 -2.38 1.01 5.97
CA ALA A 285 -2.40 0.20 7.20
C ALA A 285 -3.41 -0.96 7.17
N SER A 286 -4.45 -0.87 6.36
CA SER A 286 -5.46 -1.94 6.20
C SER A 286 -4.89 -3.14 5.44
N ILE A 287 -4.12 -2.88 4.39
CA ILE A 287 -3.55 -3.89 3.48
C ILE A 287 -2.30 -4.53 4.08
N ASN A 288 -1.30 -3.74 4.48
CA ASN A 288 -0.04 -4.31 5.01
C ASN A 288 -0.13 -4.82 6.46
N ARG A 289 -1.31 -4.70 7.07
CA ARG A 289 -1.68 -5.47 8.25
C ARG A 289 -1.87 -6.96 7.94
N ILE A 290 -2.29 -7.35 6.74
CA ILE A 290 -2.71 -8.73 6.43
C ILE A 290 -1.84 -9.46 5.40
N TYR A 291 -1.13 -8.76 4.51
CA TYR A 291 -0.34 -9.40 3.44
C TYR A 291 1.15 -9.64 3.75
N GLY A 292 1.61 -9.33 4.97
CA GLY A 292 2.87 -9.84 5.54
C GLY A 292 3.69 -8.84 6.37
N PHE A 293 3.72 -7.56 6.02
CA PHE A 293 4.66 -6.57 6.56
C PHE A 293 4.49 -6.31 8.05
N TYR A 294 3.25 -6.23 8.54
CA TYR A 294 2.96 -6.16 9.97
C TYR A 294 3.57 -7.34 10.75
N ASP A 295 3.41 -8.57 10.26
CA ASP A 295 3.93 -9.75 10.94
C ASP A 295 5.45 -9.90 10.72
N GLU A 296 6.03 -9.36 9.64
CA GLU A 296 7.49 -9.22 9.50
C GLU A 296 8.06 -8.24 10.55
N CYS A 297 7.48 -7.04 10.66
CA CYS A 297 7.84 -6.02 11.65
C CYS A 297 7.69 -6.54 13.08
N LYS A 298 6.57 -7.20 13.40
CA LYS A 298 6.28 -7.78 14.72
C LYS A 298 7.21 -8.96 15.06
N ARG A 299 7.66 -9.72 14.07
CA ARG A 299 8.58 -10.87 14.25
C ARG A 299 10.05 -10.44 14.40
N ARG A 300 10.48 -9.40 13.68
CA ARG A 300 11.88 -8.94 13.66
C ARG A 300 12.17 -7.80 14.64
N TYR A 301 11.16 -7.00 14.95
CA TYR A 301 11.25 -5.84 15.84
C TYR A 301 10.04 -5.83 16.79
N ASN A 302 9.04 -4.98 16.54
CA ASN A 302 7.81 -4.88 17.32
C ASN A 302 6.69 -4.16 16.54
N ILE A 303 5.49 -4.13 17.12
CA ILE A 303 4.29 -3.49 16.54
C ILE A 303 4.39 -1.95 16.50
N LYS A 304 5.22 -1.32 17.36
CA LYS A 304 5.42 0.14 17.34
C LYS A 304 6.19 0.57 16.09
N LEU A 305 7.19 -0.20 15.67
CA LEU A 305 7.95 0.09 14.45
C LEU A 305 7.06 0.03 13.19
N TRP A 306 6.16 -0.95 13.11
CA TRP A 306 5.15 -1.00 12.03
C TRP A 306 4.29 0.28 11.98
N LYS A 307 3.85 0.80 13.13
CA LYS A 307 3.13 2.08 13.17
C LYS A 307 4.00 3.26 12.69
N THR A 308 5.29 3.28 13.01
CA THR A 308 6.19 4.30 12.48
C THR A 308 6.37 4.19 10.96
N PHE A 309 6.34 2.99 10.37
CA PHE A 309 6.22 2.84 8.92
C PHE A 309 4.88 3.40 8.41
N THR A 310 3.74 3.11 9.06
CA THR A 310 2.44 3.72 8.71
C THR A 310 2.50 5.25 8.73
N ASP A 311 3.10 5.85 9.77
CA ASP A 311 3.25 7.30 9.92
C ASP A 311 4.10 7.94 8.79
N CYS A 312 5.04 7.16 8.22
CA CYS A 312 5.85 7.54 7.05
C CYS A 312 5.08 7.32 5.73
N PHE A 313 4.47 6.16 5.54
CA PHE A 313 3.70 5.83 4.33
C PHE A 313 2.52 6.77 4.10
N ASN A 314 1.87 7.21 5.18
CA ASN A 314 0.82 8.24 5.13
C ASN A 314 1.30 9.60 4.60
N CYS A 315 2.62 9.81 4.46
CA CYS A 315 3.23 11.02 3.90
C CYS A 315 3.81 10.85 2.48
N LEU A 316 3.79 9.66 1.88
CA LEU A 316 4.29 9.47 0.51
C LEU A 316 3.52 10.35 -0.52
N PRO A 317 4.19 10.85 -1.58
CA PRO A 317 3.50 11.42 -2.73
C PRO A 317 2.68 10.35 -3.47
N ILE A 318 1.67 10.79 -4.21
CA ILE A 318 0.63 9.91 -4.78
C ILE A 318 0.79 9.74 -6.30
N ALA A 319 1.31 10.77 -6.97
CA ALA A 319 1.55 10.77 -8.40
C ALA A 319 2.79 11.61 -8.74
N ALA A 320 3.31 11.45 -9.95
CA ALA A 320 4.30 12.34 -10.54
C ALA A 320 3.91 12.73 -11.98
N ILE A 321 4.45 13.83 -12.47
CA ILE A 321 4.45 14.21 -13.88
C ILE A 321 5.91 14.40 -14.28
N ILE A 322 6.33 13.75 -15.37
CA ILE A 322 7.68 13.88 -15.94
C ILE A 322 7.58 14.75 -17.20
N ASP A 323 8.36 15.84 -17.23
CA ASP A 323 8.49 16.81 -18.33
C ASP A 323 7.15 17.24 -18.94
N GLU A 324 6.15 17.47 -18.08
CA GLU A 324 4.74 17.76 -18.40
C GLU A 324 3.99 16.66 -19.19
N LYS A 325 4.67 15.64 -19.74
CA LYS A 325 4.10 14.68 -20.71
C LYS A 325 3.79 13.27 -20.20
N ILE A 326 4.45 12.78 -19.14
CA ILE A 326 4.19 11.42 -18.61
C ILE A 326 3.56 11.49 -17.22
N PHE A 327 2.29 11.13 -17.11
CA PHE A 327 1.59 11.01 -15.82
C PHE A 327 1.87 9.66 -15.16
N CYS A 328 2.37 9.67 -13.93
CA CYS A 328 2.78 8.49 -13.18
C CYS A 328 1.95 8.32 -11.90
N CYS A 329 1.38 7.14 -11.68
CA CYS A 329 0.70 6.75 -10.43
C CYS A 329 0.89 5.24 -10.15
N HIS A 330 0.34 4.72 -9.06
CA HIS A 330 0.37 3.28 -8.80
C HIS A 330 -0.79 2.55 -9.50
N GLY A 331 -2.02 2.91 -9.13
CA GLY A 331 -3.27 2.38 -9.66
C GLY A 331 -3.55 2.94 -11.03
N GLY A 332 -4.42 3.94 -11.16
CA GLY A 332 -4.72 4.49 -12.47
C GLY A 332 -5.47 5.82 -12.40
N LEU A 333 -6.43 5.98 -13.30
CA LEU A 333 -7.27 7.17 -13.36
C LEU A 333 -8.45 7.07 -12.37
N SER A 334 -9.05 8.21 -12.02
CA SER A 334 -10.27 8.29 -11.21
C SER A 334 -11.39 8.99 -11.99
N PRO A 335 -12.67 8.59 -11.84
CA PRO A 335 -13.80 9.40 -12.33
C PRO A 335 -13.88 10.76 -11.61
N ASP A 336 -13.31 10.89 -10.41
CA ASP A 336 -13.22 12.17 -9.70
C ASP A 336 -12.12 13.08 -10.29
N LEU A 337 -11.11 12.54 -11.02
CA LEU A 337 -9.97 13.31 -11.50
C LEU A 337 -10.33 14.16 -12.74
N GLN A 338 -10.63 15.43 -12.51
CA GLN A 338 -10.93 16.41 -13.55
C GLN A 338 -9.80 17.43 -13.74
N ASN A 339 -8.97 17.66 -12.72
CA ASN A 339 -7.79 18.53 -12.77
C ASN A 339 -6.73 18.14 -11.73
N MET A 340 -5.46 18.40 -12.03
CA MET A 340 -4.30 18.05 -11.19
C MET A 340 -4.28 18.76 -9.83
N GLU A 341 -4.93 19.93 -9.73
CA GLU A 341 -5.14 20.65 -8.48
C GLU A 341 -5.90 19.83 -7.43
N GLN A 342 -6.75 18.88 -7.84
CA GLN A 342 -7.39 17.95 -6.91
C GLN A 342 -6.39 17.01 -6.22
N ILE A 343 -5.32 16.60 -6.92
CA ILE A 343 -4.23 15.80 -6.34
C ILE A 343 -3.38 16.68 -5.42
N LYS A 344 -2.98 17.88 -5.88
CA LYS A 344 -2.18 18.84 -5.10
C LYS A 344 -2.83 19.26 -3.77
N ARG A 345 -4.16 19.21 -3.67
CA ARG A 345 -4.95 19.55 -2.46
C ARG A 345 -5.15 18.40 -1.46
N ILE A 346 -4.70 17.18 -1.76
CA ILE A 346 -4.76 16.06 -0.81
C ILE A 346 -3.74 16.32 0.32
N MET A 347 -4.25 16.55 1.53
CA MET A 347 -3.42 16.85 2.70
C MET A 347 -2.72 15.58 3.24
N ARG A 348 -1.47 15.74 3.67
CA ARG A 348 -0.67 14.68 4.31
C ARG A 348 -0.31 15.07 5.76
N PRO A 349 -0.18 14.11 6.70
CA PRO A 349 -0.41 12.67 6.53
C PRO A 349 -1.89 12.31 6.33
N THR A 350 -2.16 11.36 5.44
CA THR A 350 -3.49 10.74 5.27
C THR A 350 -3.38 9.22 5.15
N ASP A 351 -4.39 8.50 5.62
CA ASP A 351 -4.62 7.10 5.26
C ASP A 351 -5.25 7.01 3.85
N VAL A 352 -5.35 5.81 3.28
CA VAL A 352 -6.05 5.59 2.00
C VAL A 352 -7.54 5.33 2.29
N PRO A 353 -8.48 6.07 1.67
CA PRO A 353 -9.92 5.85 1.86
C PRO A 353 -10.41 4.62 1.08
N ASP A 354 -11.56 4.06 1.45
CA ASP A 354 -12.17 2.93 0.73
C ASP A 354 -12.57 3.27 -0.74
N THR A 355 -12.78 4.56 -1.07
CA THR A 355 -13.43 5.02 -2.31
C THR A 355 -13.01 6.45 -2.70
N GLY A 356 -13.09 6.77 -4.00
CA GLY A 356 -12.87 8.11 -4.56
C GLY A 356 -11.40 8.42 -4.83
N LEU A 357 -11.10 9.60 -5.38
CA LEU A 357 -9.80 9.99 -5.97
C LEU A 357 -8.53 9.31 -5.42
N LEU A 358 -8.26 9.38 -4.11
CA LEU A 358 -7.04 8.80 -3.50
C LEU A 358 -7.06 7.26 -3.43
N CYS A 359 -8.23 6.64 -3.36
CA CYS A 359 -8.38 5.20 -3.57
C CYS A 359 -8.05 4.86 -5.02
N ASP A 360 -8.67 5.55 -5.98
CA ASP A 360 -8.60 5.19 -7.40
C ASP A 360 -7.19 5.35 -7.99
N LEU A 361 -6.46 6.41 -7.62
CA LEU A 361 -5.05 6.61 -7.96
C LEU A 361 -4.12 5.47 -7.48
N LEU A 362 -4.60 4.64 -6.56
CA LEU A 362 -3.90 3.49 -5.96
C LEU A 362 -4.53 2.12 -6.31
N TRP A 363 -5.72 2.07 -6.90
CA TRP A 363 -6.49 0.81 -7.06
C TRP A 363 -7.18 0.60 -8.41
N SER A 364 -7.36 1.63 -9.24
CA SER A 364 -8.05 1.45 -10.52
C SER A 364 -7.16 0.78 -11.56
N ASP A 365 -7.76 0.01 -12.46
CA ASP A 365 -7.06 -0.76 -13.49
C ASP A 365 -7.57 -0.43 -14.92
N PRO A 366 -6.69 -0.46 -15.94
CA PRO A 366 -7.13 -0.43 -17.32
C PRO A 366 -7.84 -1.73 -17.71
N ASP A 367 -8.93 -1.64 -18.47
CA ASP A 367 -9.59 -2.79 -19.11
C ASP A 367 -9.93 -2.45 -20.57
N LYS A 368 -9.65 -3.38 -21.49
CA LYS A 368 -9.85 -3.26 -22.93
C LYS A 368 -11.29 -3.55 -23.37
N GLU A 369 -12.04 -4.32 -22.59
CA GLU A 369 -13.44 -4.68 -22.89
C GLU A 369 -14.43 -3.64 -22.31
N VAL A 370 -13.94 -2.74 -21.45
CA VAL A 370 -14.72 -1.64 -20.84
C VAL A 370 -14.72 -0.40 -21.74
N GLN A 371 -15.89 0.23 -21.87
CA GLN A 371 -16.04 1.58 -22.43
C GLN A 371 -16.42 2.55 -21.30
N GLY A 372 -15.65 3.63 -21.12
CA GLY A 372 -15.82 4.50 -19.96
C GLY A 372 -15.29 3.85 -18.68
N TRP A 373 -16.15 3.72 -17.66
CA TRP A 373 -15.80 3.16 -16.35
C TRP A 373 -16.60 1.88 -16.08
N GLY A 374 -15.95 0.88 -15.50
CA GLY A 374 -16.55 -0.40 -15.10
C GLY A 374 -16.32 -0.75 -13.64
N GLU A 375 -16.92 -1.84 -13.18
CA GLU A 375 -16.62 -2.44 -11.87
C GLU A 375 -15.21 -3.08 -11.90
N ASN A 376 -14.57 -3.23 -10.74
CA ASN A 376 -13.25 -3.85 -10.61
C ASN A 376 -13.35 -5.14 -9.77
N ASP A 377 -12.87 -6.26 -10.31
CA ASP A 377 -12.87 -7.59 -9.67
C ASP A 377 -12.15 -7.63 -8.31
N ARG A 378 -11.28 -6.66 -8.01
CA ARG A 378 -10.67 -6.47 -6.67
C ARG A 378 -11.69 -6.09 -5.60
N GLY A 379 -12.91 -5.68 -5.97
CA GLY A 379 -13.96 -5.22 -5.07
C GLY A 379 -13.72 -3.81 -4.50
N VAL A 380 -12.86 -3.03 -5.14
CA VAL A 380 -12.44 -1.68 -4.74
C VAL A 380 -12.07 -0.87 -5.99
N SER A 381 -12.41 0.42 -5.99
CA SER A 381 -12.28 1.32 -7.15
C SER A 381 -12.96 0.77 -8.43
N PHE A 382 -12.45 1.12 -9.60
CA PHE A 382 -13.05 0.95 -10.91
C PHE A 382 -12.08 0.34 -11.93
N THR A 383 -12.62 -0.17 -13.03
CA THR A 383 -11.87 -0.37 -14.28
C THR A 383 -12.10 0.81 -15.23
N PHE A 384 -11.17 1.09 -16.14
CA PHE A 384 -11.30 2.17 -17.13
C PHE A 384 -10.88 1.79 -18.55
N GLY A 385 -11.70 2.21 -19.51
CA GLY A 385 -11.55 1.91 -20.93
C GLY A 385 -10.45 2.69 -21.64
N PRO A 386 -10.04 2.26 -22.85
CA PRO A 386 -9.07 3.00 -23.67
C PRO A 386 -9.52 4.44 -24.00
N ASP A 387 -10.84 4.66 -24.10
CA ASP A 387 -11.40 5.99 -24.37
C ASP A 387 -11.22 6.95 -23.19
N VAL A 388 -11.16 6.46 -21.94
CA VAL A 388 -10.85 7.28 -20.76
C VAL A 388 -9.40 7.73 -20.79
N VAL A 389 -8.47 6.83 -21.14
CA VAL A 389 -7.05 7.15 -21.32
C VAL A 389 -6.87 8.25 -22.37
N SER A 390 -7.43 8.07 -23.58
CA SER A 390 -7.33 9.08 -24.64
C SER A 390 -7.97 10.43 -24.24
N LYS A 391 -9.11 10.42 -23.52
CA LYS A 391 -9.77 11.65 -23.04
C LYS A 391 -8.96 12.37 -21.96
N PHE A 392 -8.31 11.64 -21.05
CA PHE A 392 -7.46 12.20 -20.00
C PHE A 392 -6.23 12.87 -20.57
N LEU A 393 -5.49 12.17 -21.43
CA LEU A 393 -4.28 12.66 -22.07
C LEU A 393 -4.55 13.90 -22.93
N ASN A 394 -5.54 13.85 -23.81
CA ASN A 394 -5.94 14.99 -24.66
C ASN A 394 -6.44 16.21 -23.85
N ARG A 395 -6.90 16.02 -22.61
CA ARG A 395 -7.35 17.10 -21.72
C ARG A 395 -6.19 17.80 -21.01
N HIS A 396 -5.12 17.07 -20.74
CA HIS A 396 -3.98 17.53 -19.94
C HIS A 396 -2.70 17.75 -20.75
N ASP A 397 -2.79 17.66 -22.10
CA ASP A 397 -1.67 17.74 -23.05
C ASP A 397 -0.52 16.77 -22.71
N MET A 398 -0.87 15.54 -22.37
CA MET A 398 0.06 14.47 -21.99
C MET A 398 0.12 13.38 -23.05
N ASP A 399 1.24 12.66 -23.14
CA ASP A 399 1.46 11.62 -24.15
C ASP A 399 1.28 10.20 -23.59
N LEU A 400 1.59 9.99 -22.31
CA LEU A 400 1.67 8.66 -21.69
C LEU A 400 1.17 8.65 -20.23
N ILE A 401 0.46 7.58 -19.86
CA ILE A 401 0.27 7.17 -18.45
C ILE A 401 1.24 6.02 -18.13
N CYS A 402 2.00 6.14 -17.05
CA CYS A 402 2.83 5.06 -16.51
C CYS A 402 2.30 4.61 -15.15
N ARG A 403 1.97 3.31 -15.00
CA ARG A 403 1.36 2.75 -13.79
C ARG A 403 1.91 1.37 -13.43
N ALA A 404 1.50 0.79 -12.29
CA ALA A 404 2.02 -0.48 -11.81
C ALA A 404 0.89 -1.48 -11.43
N HIS A 405 0.86 -2.06 -10.21
CA HIS A 405 -0.33 -2.71 -9.60
C HIS A 405 -0.91 -3.99 -10.26
N GLN A 406 -0.44 -4.36 -11.45
CA GLN A 406 -0.82 -5.57 -12.19
C GLN A 406 0.43 -6.35 -12.64
N VAL A 407 0.45 -7.66 -12.37
CA VAL A 407 1.47 -8.57 -12.89
C VAL A 407 1.30 -8.71 -14.39
N VAL A 408 2.34 -8.38 -15.16
CA VAL A 408 2.38 -8.46 -16.63
C VAL A 408 3.56 -9.32 -17.09
N GLU A 409 3.39 -10.10 -18.16
CA GLU A 409 4.27 -11.23 -18.49
C GLU A 409 5.75 -10.82 -18.71
N ASP A 410 6.00 -9.84 -19.57
CA ASP A 410 7.34 -9.31 -19.84
C ASP A 410 7.81 -8.27 -18.80
N GLY A 411 7.07 -8.07 -17.69
CA GLY A 411 7.35 -7.04 -16.69
C GLY A 411 6.97 -5.61 -17.13
N TYR A 412 6.51 -5.44 -18.38
CA TYR A 412 5.79 -4.28 -18.86
C TYR A 412 4.68 -4.70 -19.84
N GLU A 413 3.62 -3.90 -19.96
CA GLU A 413 2.57 -4.09 -20.99
C GLU A 413 2.01 -2.73 -21.46
N PHE A 414 1.75 -2.60 -22.76
CA PHE A 414 1.16 -1.40 -23.34
C PHE A 414 -0.35 -1.54 -23.56
N PHE A 415 -1.10 -0.55 -23.08
CA PHE A 415 -2.54 -0.39 -23.25
C PHE A 415 -2.88 0.79 -24.17
N ALA A 416 -4.13 0.91 -24.60
CA ALA A 416 -4.66 2.06 -25.37
C ALA A 416 -3.74 2.57 -26.49
N LYS A 417 -3.29 1.68 -27.40
CA LYS A 417 -2.34 2.02 -28.50
C LYS A 417 -1.00 2.65 -28.03
N ARG A 418 -0.49 2.20 -26.86
CA ARG A 418 0.69 2.71 -26.15
C ARG A 418 0.50 4.04 -25.40
N GLN A 419 -0.73 4.55 -25.29
CA GLN A 419 -1.03 5.71 -24.45
C GLN A 419 -0.99 5.42 -22.93
N LEU A 420 -0.96 4.15 -22.53
CA LEU A 420 -0.69 3.74 -21.15
C LEU A 420 0.31 2.57 -21.15
N VAL A 421 1.20 2.54 -20.16
CA VAL A 421 2.09 1.42 -19.87
C VAL A 421 1.95 0.97 -18.41
N THR A 422 1.78 -0.33 -18.21
CA THR A 422 1.88 -1.00 -16.91
C THR A 422 3.32 -1.47 -16.74
N LEU A 423 3.93 -1.26 -15.56
CA LEU A 423 5.24 -1.75 -15.16
C LEU A 423 5.11 -2.63 -13.91
N PHE A 424 5.81 -3.76 -13.89
CA PHE A 424 5.85 -4.64 -12.72
C PHE A 424 7.29 -5.12 -12.51
N SER A 425 7.94 -4.75 -11.41
CA SER A 425 9.39 -4.91 -11.25
C SER A 425 9.83 -6.15 -10.47
N ALA A 426 8.90 -6.93 -9.90
CA ALA A 426 9.18 -8.16 -9.16
C ALA A 426 9.06 -9.43 -10.05
N PRO A 427 10.18 -10.02 -10.55
CA PRO A 427 10.14 -11.22 -11.39
C PRO A 427 9.73 -12.49 -10.64
N ASN A 428 9.06 -13.41 -11.32
CA ASN A 428 8.51 -14.66 -10.77
C ASN A 428 7.71 -14.36 -9.47
N TYR A 429 6.72 -13.48 -9.59
CA TYR A 429 6.01 -12.89 -8.46
C TYR A 429 5.44 -13.95 -7.50
N CYS A 430 5.68 -13.75 -6.20
CA CYS A 430 5.37 -14.71 -5.11
C CYS A 430 6.04 -16.10 -5.25
N GLY A 431 6.70 -16.41 -6.36
CA GLY A 431 7.03 -17.78 -6.78
C GLY A 431 5.89 -18.55 -7.43
N GLU A 432 4.80 -17.87 -7.82
CA GLU A 432 3.59 -18.44 -8.42
C GLU A 432 3.41 -18.07 -9.90
N PHE A 433 3.87 -16.88 -10.30
CA PHE A 433 3.88 -16.40 -11.68
C PHE A 433 5.26 -16.64 -12.31
N ASP A 434 5.35 -16.70 -13.64
CA ASP A 434 6.62 -16.82 -14.40
C ASP A 434 7.03 -15.50 -15.09
N ASN A 435 6.47 -14.38 -14.62
CA ASN A 435 6.68 -13.05 -15.19
C ASN A 435 8.13 -12.56 -15.05
N ALA A 436 8.59 -11.71 -15.98
CA ALA A 436 9.76 -10.89 -15.78
C ALA A 436 9.46 -9.65 -14.93
N GLY A 437 10.52 -8.99 -14.45
CA GLY A 437 10.46 -7.66 -13.86
C GLY A 437 10.84 -6.61 -14.91
N GLY A 438 10.06 -5.55 -15.08
CA GLY A 438 10.36 -4.45 -16.00
C GLY A 438 10.78 -3.17 -15.29
N MET A 439 11.56 -2.35 -15.99
CA MET A 439 11.93 -0.99 -15.62
C MET A 439 11.98 -0.14 -16.90
N MET A 440 11.32 1.02 -16.92
CA MET A 440 11.33 1.93 -18.05
C MET A 440 12.39 3.01 -17.85
N SER A 441 13.33 3.17 -18.78
CA SER A 441 14.23 4.32 -18.82
C SER A 441 13.62 5.37 -19.74
N VAL A 442 13.53 6.59 -19.24
CA VAL A 442 13.15 7.80 -20.01
C VAL A 442 14.41 8.65 -20.10
N ASP A 443 14.81 9.01 -21.33
CA ASP A 443 15.95 9.91 -21.56
C ASP A 443 15.52 11.38 -21.76
N GLU A 444 16.50 12.27 -21.91
CA GLU A 444 16.32 13.72 -22.13
C GLU A 444 15.49 14.09 -23.37
N THR A 445 15.18 13.11 -24.25
CA THR A 445 14.30 13.29 -25.43
C THR A 445 12.92 12.65 -25.24
N LEU A 446 12.61 12.20 -24.01
CA LEU A 446 11.45 11.39 -23.64
C LEU A 446 11.36 10.04 -24.35
N MET A 447 12.47 9.54 -24.92
CA MET A 447 12.48 8.21 -25.53
C MET A 447 12.40 7.13 -24.44
N CYS A 448 11.24 6.49 -24.37
CA CYS A 448 10.96 5.42 -23.42
C CYS A 448 11.53 4.08 -23.92
N SER A 449 12.40 3.46 -23.13
CA SER A 449 13.02 2.14 -23.39
C SER A 449 12.91 1.21 -22.19
N PHE A 450 12.89 -0.11 -22.39
CA PHE A 450 12.58 -1.07 -21.32
C PHE A 450 13.76 -2.00 -21.01
N GLN A 451 14.13 -2.07 -19.73
CA GLN A 451 15.14 -2.98 -19.20
C GLN A 451 14.47 -4.14 -18.48
N ILE A 452 14.54 -5.35 -19.05
CA ILE A 452 13.78 -6.51 -18.58
C ILE A 452 14.66 -7.46 -17.75
N LEU A 453 14.32 -7.58 -16.47
CA LEU A 453 14.93 -8.49 -15.50
C LEU A 453 14.16 -9.82 -15.47
N LYS A 454 14.59 -10.79 -16.29
CA LYS A 454 13.98 -12.14 -16.29
C LYS A 454 14.12 -12.85 -14.93
N PRO A 455 13.23 -13.81 -14.60
CA PRO A 455 13.37 -14.67 -13.42
C PRO A 455 14.78 -15.24 -13.29
N SER A 456 15.28 -15.32 -12.05
CA SER A 456 16.54 -16.02 -11.82
C SER A 456 16.31 -17.52 -12.04
N GLU A 457 17.07 -18.12 -12.97
CA GLU A 457 17.04 -19.56 -13.19
C GLU A 457 17.21 -20.29 -11.85
N LYS A 458 16.35 -21.28 -11.58
CA LYS A 458 16.45 -22.18 -10.42
C LYS A 458 17.62 -23.15 -10.62
N LYS A 459 18.86 -22.64 -10.76
CA LYS A 459 20.06 -23.41 -11.06
C LYS A 459 20.23 -24.55 -10.06
N ALA A 460 20.20 -25.76 -10.57
CA ALA A 460 20.38 -26.96 -9.78
C ALA A 460 21.78 -26.95 -9.12
N LYS A 461 21.80 -27.19 -7.80
CA LYS A 461 22.97 -27.50 -6.97
C LYS A 461 24.26 -26.73 -7.29
N TYR A 462 24.56 -25.70 -6.50
CA TYR A 462 25.87 -25.03 -6.37
C TYR A 462 27.09 -25.90 -6.75
N GLN A 463 27.55 -25.78 -8.00
CA GLN A 463 28.81 -26.32 -8.51
C GLN A 463 29.59 -25.22 -9.23
N TYR A 464 29.93 -24.15 -8.52
CA TYR A 464 30.99 -23.23 -8.95
C TYR A 464 31.63 -22.54 -7.74
N LEU A 465 32.60 -23.22 -7.10
CA LEU A 465 33.62 -22.67 -6.19
C LEU A 465 34.58 -23.80 -5.74
N SER A 466 35.32 -24.39 -6.69
CA SER A 466 36.40 -25.36 -6.40
C SER A 466 37.45 -25.44 -7.51
N LEU A 467 37.82 -24.29 -8.07
CA LEU A 467 38.95 -24.15 -9.00
C LEU A 467 39.80 -22.95 -8.57
N ASN A 468 40.62 -23.17 -7.54
CA ASN A 468 41.91 -22.54 -7.20
C ASN A 468 42.15 -22.54 -5.68
N THR A 469 42.70 -23.65 -5.19
CA THR A 469 43.60 -23.70 -4.04
C THR A 469 44.51 -24.92 -4.21
N GLY A 470 45.70 -24.89 -3.62
CA GLY A 470 46.83 -25.75 -3.99
C GLY A 470 46.66 -27.26 -3.71
N GLN A 471 47.63 -28.02 -4.20
CA GLN A 471 47.71 -29.47 -4.04
C GLN A 471 47.69 -29.90 -2.57
N ALA A 472 46.78 -30.82 -2.22
CA ALA A 472 46.83 -31.60 -0.99
C ALA A 472 46.33 -33.02 -1.27
N THR A 473 47.25 -33.99 -1.31
CA THR A 473 46.95 -35.40 -1.59
C THR A 473 46.11 -36.02 -0.47
N ARG A 474 44.95 -36.61 -0.79
CA ARG A 474 44.16 -37.42 0.15
C ARG A 474 44.59 -38.90 0.09
N PRO A 475 44.62 -39.63 1.23
CA PRO A 475 44.89 -41.06 1.24
C PRO A 475 43.78 -41.87 0.54
N SER A 476 44.16 -42.98 -0.09
CA SER A 476 43.24 -43.91 -0.75
C SER A 476 42.75 -45.03 0.18
N THR A 477 41.43 -45.19 0.29
CA THR A 477 40.81 -46.32 1.02
C THR A 477 40.91 -47.62 0.18
N PRO A 478 41.22 -48.80 0.77
CA PRO A 478 41.42 -50.03 -0.01
C PRO A 478 40.17 -50.56 -0.72
N GLN A 479 40.36 -51.13 -1.91
CA GLN A 479 39.31 -51.84 -2.64
C GLN A 479 39.03 -53.23 -2.03
N ARG A 480 37.75 -53.66 -2.07
CA ARG A 480 37.29 -54.95 -1.54
C ARG A 480 37.14 -55.95 -2.69
N ASN A 481 38.02 -56.95 -2.76
CA ASN A 481 38.00 -57.97 -3.81
C ASN A 481 36.71 -58.81 -3.82
N PRO A 482 36.22 -59.23 -5.00
CA PRO A 482 35.08 -60.12 -5.13
C PRO A 482 35.43 -61.57 -4.73
N ALA A 483 34.43 -62.32 -4.26
CA ALA A 483 34.60 -63.71 -3.84
C ALA A 483 34.83 -64.66 -5.03
N LYS A 484 35.74 -65.63 -4.86
CA LYS A 484 35.84 -66.82 -5.73
C LYS A 484 35.12 -68.00 -5.08
N LYS A 485 34.39 -68.77 -5.89
CA LYS A 485 33.81 -70.05 -5.49
C LYS A 485 34.91 -71.11 -5.27
N LYS A 486 34.76 -71.89 -4.21
CA LYS A 486 34.73 -73.36 -4.28
C LYS A 486 33.69 -73.85 -3.28
#